data_AF-A0A024VXI9-F1
#
_entry.id   AF-A0A024VXI9-F1
#
_cell.length_a   1.000
_cell.length_b   1.000
_cell.length_c   1.000
_cell.angle_alpha   90.00
_cell.angle_beta   90.00
_cell.angle_gamma   90.00
#
_symmetry.space_group_name_H-M   'P 1'
#
loop_
_entity.id
_entity.type
_entity.pdbx_description
1 polymer ?
#
loop_
_entity_poly.entity_id
_entity_poly.type
_entity_poly.pdbx_seq_one_letter_code
_entity_poly.pdbx_strand_id
1 'polypeptide(L)'
;MTPDDYIPQRLRWMTEWAEWFCKMQSEAYKKLKEQCSQCKEKGNNCMHGRNECNTCTAACKAYRDKIKKWEKQWTKIKGKYEELYLQAQRSSAGTGFYDPDYQQVVAFFKELQKANGDNELGVATSPYFTAAGYIHQEAQISDCKIQTDFCEKKKGGNDNNEKYAFHPEPYDHKKACACDGRNPDVKVLEDPCDIVEEFLKQSSDSNGRIDKCKSKTGEFKWECDPSMFKDNNDGTCMPPRRQNLCVHYLTQL
;
A
#
# COMPACT_ATOMS: atom_id res chain seq x y z
N MET A 1 -22.46 30.26 -10.77
CA MET A 1 -21.25 29.76 -10.10
C MET A 1 -21.75 28.79 -9.05
N THR A 2 -21.53 27.50 -9.25
CA THR A 2 -21.96 26.49 -8.28
C THR A 2 -20.91 26.38 -7.17
N PRO A 3 -21.23 25.85 -5.99
CA PRO A 3 -20.24 25.61 -4.94
C PRO A 3 -18.98 24.86 -5.42
N ASP A 4 -19.10 24.04 -6.47
CA ASP A 4 -18.02 23.24 -7.05
C ASP A 4 -16.90 24.07 -7.72
N ASP A 5 -17.20 25.28 -8.18
CA ASP A 5 -16.23 26.17 -8.84
C ASP A 5 -15.12 26.63 -7.87
N TYR A 6 -15.36 26.53 -6.56
CA TYR A 6 -14.45 26.94 -5.49
C TYR A 6 -13.56 25.82 -4.94
N ILE A 7 -13.83 24.56 -5.29
CA ILE A 7 -13.02 23.42 -4.87
C ILE A 7 -11.77 23.33 -5.76
N PRO A 8 -10.55 23.23 -5.22
CA PRO A 8 -9.34 23.06 -6.03
C PRO A 8 -9.45 21.88 -7.01
N GLN A 9 -8.99 22.07 -8.25
CA GLN A 9 -9.14 21.06 -9.32
C GLN A 9 -8.57 19.70 -8.92
N ARG A 10 -7.45 19.66 -8.20
CA ARG A 10 -6.83 18.45 -7.66
C ARG A 10 -7.78 17.62 -6.80
N LEU A 11 -8.59 18.27 -5.96
CA LEU A 11 -9.54 17.58 -5.07
C LEU A 11 -10.76 17.08 -5.85
N ARG A 12 -11.22 17.82 -6.86
CA ARG A 12 -12.27 17.35 -7.79
C ARG A 12 -11.81 16.13 -8.60
N TRP A 13 -10.58 16.14 -9.11
CA TRP A 13 -10.04 14.96 -9.80
C TRP A 13 -9.80 13.78 -8.86
N MET A 14 -9.43 14.02 -7.59
CA MET A 14 -9.29 12.95 -6.61
C MET A 14 -10.62 12.26 -6.31
N THR A 15 -11.69 13.04 -6.13
CA THR A 15 -13.05 12.52 -5.90
C THR A 15 -13.56 11.77 -7.14
N GLU A 16 -13.44 12.36 -8.33
CA GLU A 16 -13.80 11.71 -9.60
C GLU A 16 -13.00 10.42 -9.82
N TRP A 17 -11.71 10.41 -9.49
CA TRP A 17 -10.86 9.23 -9.58
C TRP A 17 -11.37 8.10 -8.67
N ALA A 18 -11.81 8.40 -7.45
CA ALA A 18 -12.37 7.42 -6.52
C ALA A 18 -13.70 6.83 -7.04
N GLU A 19 -14.56 7.66 -7.66
CA GLU A 19 -15.80 7.20 -8.29
C GLU A 19 -15.52 6.22 -9.45
N TRP A 20 -14.59 6.58 -10.34
CA TRP A 20 -14.20 5.69 -11.45
C TRP A 20 -13.51 4.42 -10.97
N PHE A 21 -12.70 4.50 -9.93
CA PHE A 21 -12.12 3.33 -9.28
C PHE A 21 -13.23 2.38 -8.81
N CYS A 22 -14.24 2.90 -8.11
CA CYS A 22 -15.35 2.09 -7.61
C CYS A 22 -16.14 1.41 -8.73
N LYS A 23 -16.41 2.10 -9.84
CA LYS A 23 -17.05 1.50 -11.03
C LYS A 23 -16.20 0.36 -11.61
N MET A 24 -14.91 0.60 -11.80
CA MET A 24 -13.97 -0.41 -12.29
C MET A 24 -13.86 -1.62 -11.34
N GLN A 25 -13.80 -1.37 -10.03
CA GLN A 25 -13.72 -2.39 -8.99
C GLN A 25 -14.99 -3.25 -8.99
N SER A 26 -16.16 -2.61 -9.10
CA SER A 26 -17.46 -3.29 -9.17
C SER A 26 -17.56 -4.21 -10.38
N GLU A 27 -17.11 -3.76 -11.56
CA GLU A 27 -17.05 -4.60 -12.76
C GLU A 27 -16.08 -5.79 -12.62
N ALA A 28 -14.90 -5.54 -12.05
CA ALA A 28 -13.90 -6.59 -11.80
C ALA A 28 -14.45 -7.62 -10.79
N TYR A 29 -15.12 -7.16 -9.74
CA TYR A 29 -15.76 -8.01 -8.75
C TYR A 29 -16.89 -8.84 -9.34
N LYS A 30 -17.74 -8.26 -10.21
CA LYS A 30 -18.81 -9.00 -10.90
C LYS A 30 -18.24 -10.16 -11.72
N LYS A 31 -17.18 -9.91 -12.50
CA LYS A 31 -16.49 -10.94 -13.29
C LYS A 31 -15.91 -12.03 -12.39
N LEU A 32 -15.27 -11.64 -11.28
CA LEU A 32 -14.75 -12.59 -10.31
C LEU A 32 -15.86 -13.48 -9.74
N LYS A 33 -16.97 -12.88 -9.30
CA LYS A 33 -18.11 -13.58 -8.72
C LYS A 33 -18.72 -14.58 -9.69
N GLU A 34 -18.84 -14.22 -10.97
CA GLU A 34 -19.36 -15.11 -12.01
C GLU A 34 -18.43 -16.32 -12.23
N GLN A 35 -17.12 -16.08 -12.40
CA GLN A 35 -16.14 -17.12 -12.67
C GLN A 35 -15.85 -18.02 -11.46
N CYS A 36 -16.04 -17.51 -10.24
CA CYS A 36 -15.84 -18.25 -8.99
C CYS A 36 -17.14 -18.80 -8.37
N SER A 37 -18.30 -18.64 -9.03
CA SER A 37 -19.61 -19.03 -8.50
C SER A 37 -19.67 -20.49 -8.06
N GLN A 38 -19.25 -21.41 -8.93
CA GLN A 38 -19.21 -22.84 -8.66
C GLN A 38 -18.26 -23.18 -7.51
N CYS A 39 -17.16 -22.44 -7.38
CA CYS A 39 -16.20 -22.63 -6.31
C CYS A 39 -16.71 -22.14 -4.96
N LYS A 40 -17.54 -21.10 -4.96
CA LYS A 40 -18.23 -20.60 -3.77
C LYS A 40 -19.28 -21.59 -3.25
N GLU A 41 -20.00 -22.25 -4.16
CA GLU A 41 -21.00 -23.28 -3.82
C GLU A 41 -20.36 -24.59 -3.33
N LYS A 42 -19.34 -25.07 -4.05
CA LYS A 42 -18.66 -26.33 -3.74
C LYS A 42 -17.73 -26.22 -2.52
N GLY A 43 -17.34 -25.00 -2.11
CA GLY A 43 -16.43 -24.77 -0.99
C GLY A 43 -15.12 -25.55 -1.17
N ASN A 44 -14.76 -26.39 -0.19
CA ASN A 44 -13.54 -27.21 -0.27
C ASN A 44 -13.54 -28.17 -1.47
N ASN A 45 -14.71 -28.57 -1.98
CA ASN A 45 -14.81 -29.47 -3.13
C ASN A 45 -14.47 -28.80 -4.46
N CYS A 46 -14.36 -27.47 -4.51
CA CYS A 46 -13.83 -26.74 -5.67
C CYS A 46 -12.40 -27.20 -6.01
N MET A 47 -11.59 -27.52 -5.00
CA MET A 47 -10.21 -27.97 -5.19
C MET A 47 -10.10 -29.32 -5.90
N HIS A 48 -11.17 -30.11 -5.88
CA HIS A 48 -11.24 -31.38 -6.61
C HIS A 48 -11.78 -31.21 -8.06
N GLY A 49 -12.36 -30.05 -8.39
CA GLY A 49 -12.77 -29.63 -9.73
C GLY A 49 -11.69 -28.78 -10.39
N ARG A 50 -10.65 -29.43 -10.94
CA ARG A 50 -9.43 -28.77 -11.44
C ARG A 50 -9.73 -27.66 -12.48
N ASN A 51 -10.75 -27.83 -13.32
CA ASN A 51 -11.12 -26.86 -14.35
C ASN A 51 -11.81 -25.62 -13.78
N GLU A 52 -12.76 -25.81 -12.86
CA GLU A 52 -13.44 -24.70 -12.17
C GLU A 52 -12.46 -23.90 -11.31
N CYS A 53 -11.57 -24.60 -10.60
CA CYS A 53 -10.54 -23.97 -9.79
C CYS A 53 -9.61 -23.11 -10.65
N ASN A 54 -9.09 -23.65 -11.75
CA ASN A 54 -8.20 -22.91 -12.66
C ASN A 54 -8.87 -21.63 -13.19
N THR A 55 -10.16 -21.71 -13.50
CA THR A 55 -10.96 -20.58 -13.98
C THR A 55 -11.10 -19.51 -12.90
N CYS A 56 -11.43 -19.90 -11.66
CA CYS A 56 -11.51 -18.98 -10.53
C CYS A 56 -10.15 -18.37 -10.18
N THR A 57 -9.07 -19.16 -10.14
CA THR A 57 -7.69 -18.66 -9.91
C THR A 57 -7.29 -17.61 -10.94
N ALA A 58 -7.58 -17.85 -12.22
CA ALA A 58 -7.31 -16.88 -13.28
C ALA A 58 -8.12 -15.58 -13.08
N ALA A 59 -9.38 -15.69 -12.66
CA ALA A 59 -10.22 -14.53 -12.35
C ALA A 59 -9.72 -13.75 -11.13
N CYS A 60 -9.30 -14.44 -10.05
CA CYS A 60 -8.71 -13.82 -8.86
C CYS A 60 -7.42 -13.05 -9.22
N LYS A 61 -6.54 -13.65 -10.03
CA LYS A 61 -5.34 -12.98 -10.54
C LYS A 61 -5.69 -11.74 -11.37
N ALA A 62 -6.65 -11.84 -12.27
CA ALA A 62 -7.07 -10.71 -13.10
C ALA A 62 -7.68 -9.56 -12.26
N TYR A 63 -8.43 -9.88 -11.20
CA TYR A 63 -8.90 -8.88 -10.23
C TYR A 63 -7.72 -8.20 -9.53
N ARG A 64 -6.81 -8.98 -8.93
CA ARG A 64 -5.63 -8.49 -8.22
C ARG A 64 -4.78 -7.56 -9.09
N ASP A 65 -4.52 -7.95 -10.33
CA ASP A 65 -3.71 -7.19 -11.28
C ASP A 65 -4.34 -5.84 -11.64
N LYS A 66 -5.69 -5.78 -11.70
CA LYS A 66 -6.41 -4.51 -11.89
C LYS A 66 -6.30 -3.63 -10.66
N ILE A 67 -6.64 -4.16 -9.47
CA ILE A 67 -6.61 -3.39 -8.23
C ILE A 67 -5.21 -2.81 -7.96
N LYS A 68 -4.16 -3.61 -8.14
CA LYS A 68 -2.77 -3.17 -7.93
C LYS A 68 -2.34 -2.01 -8.82
N LYS A 69 -2.90 -1.87 -10.03
CA LYS A 69 -2.63 -0.72 -10.91
C LYS A 69 -3.22 0.56 -10.36
N TRP A 70 -4.43 0.50 -9.82
CA TRP A 70 -5.12 1.63 -9.22
C TRP A 70 -4.52 2.00 -7.86
N GLU A 71 -4.14 1.01 -7.05
CA GLU A 71 -3.45 1.21 -5.78
C GLU A 71 -2.15 2.02 -5.95
N LYS A 72 -1.36 1.73 -7.00
CA LYS A 72 -0.16 2.50 -7.33
C LYS A 72 -0.46 3.98 -7.61
N GLN A 73 -1.61 4.29 -8.21
CA GLN A 73 -2.05 5.67 -8.41
C GLN A 73 -2.51 6.27 -7.07
N TRP A 74 -3.31 5.54 -6.30
CA TRP A 74 -3.78 5.95 -4.98
C TRP A 74 -2.64 6.34 -4.04
N THR A 75 -1.56 5.54 -3.99
CA THR A 75 -0.40 5.84 -3.14
C THR A 75 0.22 7.19 -3.46
N LYS A 76 0.26 7.59 -4.74
CA LYS A 76 0.75 8.91 -5.14
C LYS A 76 -0.23 10.02 -4.79
N ILE A 77 -1.52 9.78 -5.03
CA ILE A 77 -2.60 10.73 -4.75
C ILE A 77 -2.66 11.02 -3.24
N LYS A 78 -2.75 9.98 -2.40
CA LYS A 78 -2.83 10.12 -0.94
C LYS A 78 -1.59 10.79 -0.36
N GLY A 79 -0.39 10.41 -0.84
CA GLY A 79 0.86 11.01 -0.39
C GLY A 79 0.94 12.50 -0.71
N LYS A 80 0.52 12.91 -1.92
CA LYS A 80 0.51 14.33 -2.28
C LYS A 80 -0.55 15.13 -1.51
N TYR A 81 -1.72 14.54 -1.27
CA TYR A 81 -2.76 15.15 -0.45
C TYR A 81 -2.24 15.45 0.97
N GLU A 82 -1.69 14.43 1.64
CA GLU A 82 -1.19 14.56 3.03
C GLU A 82 -0.02 15.55 3.12
N GLU A 83 0.88 15.55 2.12
CA GLU A 83 1.96 16.52 2.01
C GLU A 83 1.42 17.96 1.97
N LEU A 84 0.43 18.23 1.11
CA LEU A 84 -0.17 19.57 0.97
C LEU A 84 -0.99 19.96 2.21
N TYR A 85 -1.69 19.02 2.84
CA TYR A 85 -2.45 19.25 4.06
C TYR A 85 -1.53 19.65 5.22
N LEU A 86 -0.42 18.95 5.42
CA LEU A 86 0.60 19.29 6.42
C LEU A 86 1.28 20.63 6.12
N GLN A 87 1.53 20.95 4.85
CA GLN A 87 2.06 22.25 4.47
C GLN A 87 1.08 23.38 4.76
N ALA A 88 -0.23 23.16 4.64
CA ALA A 88 -1.24 24.13 5.05
C ALA A 88 -1.19 24.42 6.56
N GLN A 89 -0.94 23.40 7.40
CA GLN A 89 -0.74 23.57 8.85
C GLN A 89 0.55 24.36 9.19
N ARG A 90 1.60 24.22 8.38
CA ARG A 90 2.92 24.85 8.65
C ARG A 90 3.13 26.21 7.99
N SER A 91 2.42 26.49 6.90
CA SER A 91 2.75 27.59 6.00
C SER A 91 2.47 28.96 6.63
N SER A 92 3.54 29.73 6.82
CA SER A 92 3.48 31.16 7.14
C SER A 92 3.12 32.00 5.90
N ALA A 93 2.79 33.27 6.10
CA ALA A 93 2.56 34.19 4.98
C ALA A 93 3.84 34.29 4.12
N GLY A 94 3.74 33.96 2.82
CA GLY A 94 4.82 34.11 1.84
C GLY A 94 5.50 32.82 1.35
N THR A 95 5.12 31.63 1.82
CA THR A 95 5.67 30.37 1.27
C THR A 95 4.93 29.95 0.00
N GLY A 96 5.65 29.78 -1.10
CA GLY A 96 5.12 29.30 -2.38
C GLY A 96 6.07 28.31 -3.04
N PHE A 97 5.53 27.23 -3.60
CA PHE A 97 6.26 26.24 -4.38
C PHE A 97 5.88 26.35 -5.87
N TYR A 98 6.70 25.75 -6.74
CA TYR A 98 6.55 25.81 -8.21
C TYR A 98 5.30 25.11 -8.79
N ASP A 99 4.43 24.51 -7.97
CA ASP A 99 3.22 23.81 -8.46
C ASP A 99 2.09 24.84 -8.75
N PRO A 100 1.53 24.90 -9.99
CA PRO A 100 0.56 25.94 -10.37
C PRO A 100 -0.70 26.01 -9.50
N ASP A 101 -1.12 24.88 -8.93
CA ASP A 101 -2.32 24.80 -8.08
C ASP A 101 -1.99 24.90 -6.57
N TYR A 102 -0.71 25.02 -6.22
CA TYR A 102 -0.23 24.96 -4.85
C TYR A 102 -0.97 25.93 -3.92
N GLN A 103 -0.97 27.21 -4.30
CA GLN A 103 -1.54 28.27 -3.49
C GLN A 103 -3.05 28.07 -3.29
N GLN A 104 -3.75 27.62 -4.33
CA GLN A 104 -5.18 27.36 -4.27
C GLN A 104 -5.51 26.20 -3.32
N VAL A 105 -4.81 25.07 -3.46
CA VAL A 105 -5.03 23.88 -2.60
C VAL A 105 -4.69 24.18 -1.15
N VAL A 106 -3.56 24.85 -0.90
CA VAL A 106 -3.13 25.20 0.46
C VAL A 106 -4.07 26.21 1.12
N ALA A 107 -4.53 27.23 0.39
CA ALA A 107 -5.51 28.19 0.90
C ALA A 107 -6.84 27.49 1.26
N PHE A 108 -7.30 26.57 0.42
CA PHE A 108 -8.50 25.77 0.70
C PHE A 108 -8.31 24.91 1.97
N PHE A 109 -7.18 24.21 2.11
CA PHE A 109 -6.92 23.40 3.30
C PHE A 109 -6.81 24.23 4.58
N LYS A 110 -6.29 25.47 4.53
CA LYS A 110 -6.27 26.36 5.70
C LYS A 110 -7.68 26.69 6.19
N GLU A 111 -8.58 27.05 5.28
CA GLU A 111 -9.97 27.32 5.65
C GLU A 111 -10.68 26.05 6.14
N LEU A 112 -10.41 24.90 5.52
CA LEU A 112 -10.95 23.61 5.96
C LEU A 112 -10.45 23.22 7.36
N GLN A 113 -9.16 23.38 7.64
CA GLN A 113 -8.55 23.12 8.96
C GLN A 113 -9.16 24.03 10.04
N LYS A 114 -9.27 25.33 9.74
CA LYS A 114 -9.88 26.31 10.64
C LYS A 114 -11.34 25.98 10.96
N ALA A 115 -12.13 25.59 9.96
CA ALA A 115 -13.54 25.22 10.16
C ALA A 115 -13.71 23.94 10.98
N ASN A 116 -12.78 22.99 10.87
CA ASN A 116 -12.83 21.71 11.58
C ASN A 116 -12.06 21.71 12.92
N GLY A 117 -11.41 22.82 13.29
CA GLY A 117 -10.58 22.90 14.50
C GLY A 117 -9.26 22.12 14.43
N ASP A 118 -8.81 21.75 13.23
CA ASP A 118 -7.62 20.91 12.99
C ASP A 118 -6.34 21.77 12.92
N ASN A 119 -6.05 22.46 14.02
CA ASN A 119 -4.96 23.44 14.13
C ASN A 119 -3.67 22.85 14.73
N GLU A 120 -3.73 21.61 15.22
CA GLU A 120 -2.58 20.94 15.84
C GLU A 120 -1.71 20.24 14.79
N LEU A 121 -0.42 20.57 14.79
CA LEU A 121 0.49 20.06 13.78
C LEU A 121 0.68 18.54 13.89
N GLY A 122 0.31 17.82 12.85
CA GLY A 122 0.52 16.38 12.76
C GLY A 122 -0.38 15.53 13.66
N VAL A 123 -1.40 16.14 14.28
CA VAL A 123 -2.42 15.41 15.04
C VAL A 123 -3.63 15.21 14.14
N ALA A 124 -4.00 13.96 13.86
CA ALA A 124 -5.16 13.65 13.02
C ALA A 124 -6.47 13.83 13.82
N THR A 125 -6.90 15.08 13.99
CA THR A 125 -8.14 15.42 14.71
C THR A 125 -9.38 15.41 13.80
N SER A 126 -9.16 15.53 12.49
CA SER A 126 -10.21 15.65 11.46
C SER A 126 -10.17 14.49 10.47
N PRO A 127 -11.33 14.00 9.98
CA PRO A 127 -11.35 13.04 8.88
C PRO A 127 -10.68 13.59 7.61
N TYR A 128 -10.68 14.91 7.41
CA TYR A 128 -10.05 15.56 6.26
C TYR A 128 -8.52 15.57 6.30
N PHE A 129 -7.90 15.16 7.41
CA PHE A 129 -6.44 15.04 7.51
C PHE A 129 -5.87 14.06 6.47
N THR A 130 -6.64 13.02 6.11
CA THR A 130 -6.22 11.99 5.14
C THR A 130 -7.03 12.06 3.87
N ALA A 131 -6.42 11.69 2.74
CA ALA A 131 -7.15 11.57 1.48
C ALA A 131 -8.29 10.54 1.56
N ALA A 132 -8.07 9.42 2.26
CA ALA A 132 -9.10 8.41 2.48
C ALA A 132 -10.31 8.97 3.23
N GLY A 133 -10.07 9.77 4.28
CA GLY A 133 -11.14 10.41 5.02
C GLY A 133 -11.86 11.48 4.20
N TYR A 134 -11.15 12.27 3.39
CA TYR A 134 -11.77 13.20 2.43
C TYR A 134 -12.69 12.48 1.44
N ILE A 135 -12.22 11.38 0.82
CA ILE A 135 -13.03 10.56 -0.09
C ILE A 135 -14.31 10.04 0.57
N HIS A 136 -14.22 9.57 1.82
CA HIS A 136 -15.40 9.09 2.56
C HIS A 136 -16.39 10.19 2.95
N GLN A 137 -15.96 11.45 3.01
CA GLN A 137 -16.87 12.59 3.26
C GLN A 137 -17.50 13.12 1.97
N GLU A 138 -16.71 13.21 0.89
CA GLU A 138 -17.06 14.02 -0.29
C GLU A 138 -17.36 13.21 -1.56
N ALA A 139 -16.79 12.02 -1.74
CA ALA A 139 -16.88 11.28 -3.01
C ALA A 139 -18.06 10.30 -3.04
N GLN A 140 -18.64 10.10 -4.23
CA GLN A 140 -19.69 9.10 -4.46
C GLN A 140 -19.12 7.68 -4.63
N ILE A 141 -18.76 7.04 -3.51
CA ILE A 141 -18.14 5.70 -3.51
C ILE A 141 -19.14 4.53 -3.43
N SER A 142 -20.44 4.78 -3.61
CA SER A 142 -21.52 3.79 -3.47
C SER A 142 -21.46 2.63 -4.48
N ASP A 143 -20.74 2.84 -5.59
CA ASP A 143 -20.51 1.82 -6.61
C ASP A 143 -19.55 0.71 -6.15
N CYS A 144 -18.64 1.00 -5.20
CA CYS A 144 -17.70 0.01 -4.67
C CYS A 144 -18.46 -1.16 -4.04
N LYS A 145 -18.02 -2.40 -4.29
CA LYS A 145 -18.64 -3.62 -3.76
C LYS A 145 -17.68 -4.37 -2.86
N ILE A 146 -18.15 -4.72 -1.66
CA ILE A 146 -17.43 -5.50 -0.64
C ILE A 146 -16.25 -4.70 -0.05
N GLN A 147 -15.27 -4.37 -0.89
CA GLN A 147 -14.11 -3.54 -0.58
C GLN A 147 -14.47 -2.07 -0.79
N THR A 148 -14.72 -1.36 0.30
CA THR A 148 -15.31 0.00 0.30
C THR A 148 -14.43 1.03 1.03
N ASP A 149 -13.51 0.58 1.86
CA ASP A 149 -12.76 1.47 2.72
C ASP A 149 -11.43 1.86 2.08
N PHE A 150 -11.20 3.15 1.86
CA PHE A 150 -9.93 3.66 1.30
C PHE A 150 -8.77 3.72 2.33
N CYS A 151 -9.05 3.38 3.59
CA CYS A 151 -8.06 3.27 4.66
C CYS A 151 -7.73 1.81 4.96
N GLU A 152 -6.44 1.51 5.00
CA GLU A 152 -5.90 0.15 5.17
C GLU A 152 -6.06 -0.38 6.59
N LYS A 153 -5.99 0.49 7.59
CA LYS A 153 -6.14 0.15 9.01
C LYS A 153 -7.49 0.61 9.54
N LYS A 154 -8.04 -0.14 10.50
CA LYS A 154 -9.24 0.29 11.24
C LYS A 154 -8.93 1.48 12.13
N LYS A 155 -9.91 2.36 12.37
CA LYS A 155 -9.75 3.50 13.30
C LYS A 155 -9.44 2.97 14.72
N GLY A 156 -8.33 3.43 15.30
CA GLY A 156 -7.97 3.15 16.69
C GLY A 156 -7.27 1.80 16.96
N GLY A 157 -6.79 1.10 15.93
CA GLY A 157 -6.09 -0.17 16.09
C GLY A 157 -5.01 -0.44 15.03
N ASN A 158 -4.21 -1.47 15.27
CA ASN A 158 -3.20 -1.97 14.32
C ASN A 158 -3.76 -3.02 13.36
N ASP A 159 -5.05 -3.34 13.46
CA ASP A 159 -5.69 -4.40 12.69
C ASP A 159 -5.91 -3.98 11.23
N ASN A 160 -5.60 -4.90 10.33
CA ASN A 160 -5.86 -4.76 8.92
C ASN A 160 -7.37 -4.67 8.65
N ASN A 161 -7.73 -3.83 7.68
CA ASN A 161 -9.11 -3.65 7.28
C ASN A 161 -9.49 -4.66 6.20
N GLU A 162 -10.31 -5.65 6.57
CA GLU A 162 -10.84 -6.64 5.62
C GLU A 162 -11.63 -6.00 4.47
N LYS A 163 -12.21 -4.80 4.68
CA LYS A 163 -12.96 -4.03 3.69
C LYS A 163 -12.10 -3.05 2.88
N TYR A 164 -10.78 -3.13 2.99
CA TYR A 164 -9.87 -2.23 2.30
C TYR A 164 -10.08 -2.29 0.77
N ALA A 165 -10.34 -1.14 0.18
CA ALA A 165 -10.65 -0.92 -1.23
C ALA A 165 -9.61 -1.56 -2.17
N PHE A 166 -8.33 -1.51 -1.77
CA PHE A 166 -7.22 -2.01 -2.58
C PHE A 166 -6.73 -3.40 -2.17
N HIS A 167 -7.47 -4.11 -1.32
CA HIS A 167 -7.10 -5.48 -0.93
C HIS A 167 -7.02 -6.37 -2.19
N PRO A 168 -5.98 -7.22 -2.31
CA PRO A 168 -5.69 -8.00 -3.53
C PRO A 168 -6.82 -8.98 -3.90
N GLU A 169 -7.62 -9.38 -2.92
CA GLU A 169 -8.76 -10.28 -3.08
C GLU A 169 -9.96 -9.75 -2.26
N PRO A 170 -11.20 -9.87 -2.73
CA PRO A 170 -12.37 -9.53 -1.90
C PRO A 170 -12.47 -10.47 -0.70
N TYR A 171 -12.81 -9.95 0.48
CA TYR A 171 -12.83 -10.77 1.70
C TYR A 171 -13.80 -11.97 1.59
N ASP A 172 -14.88 -11.84 0.83
CA ASP A 172 -15.88 -12.89 0.61
C ASP A 172 -15.48 -13.94 -0.45
N HIS A 173 -14.34 -13.76 -1.11
CA HIS A 173 -13.79 -14.67 -2.12
C HIS A 173 -12.43 -15.25 -1.74
N LYS A 174 -11.87 -14.92 -0.56
CA LYS A 174 -10.57 -15.42 -0.09
C LYS A 174 -10.43 -16.95 -0.19
N LYS A 175 -11.48 -17.70 0.21
CA LYS A 175 -11.48 -19.18 0.11
C LYS A 175 -11.58 -19.69 -1.32
N ALA A 176 -12.34 -18.99 -2.18
CA ALA A 176 -12.51 -19.38 -3.58
C ALA A 176 -11.22 -19.14 -4.38
N CYS A 177 -10.46 -18.09 -4.05
CA CYS A 177 -9.19 -17.78 -4.68
C CYS A 177 -8.04 -18.70 -4.22
N ALA A 178 -8.15 -19.33 -3.05
CA ALA A 178 -7.15 -20.23 -2.48
C ALA A 178 -7.24 -21.66 -3.07
N CYS A 179 -7.29 -21.78 -4.39
CA CYS A 179 -7.59 -23.02 -5.13
C CYS A 179 -6.52 -24.12 -5.05
N ASP A 180 -5.25 -23.74 -4.86
CA ASP A 180 -4.14 -24.67 -4.70
C ASP A 180 -3.95 -25.00 -3.21
N GLY A 181 -4.45 -26.16 -2.80
CA GLY A 181 -4.01 -26.90 -1.63
C GLY A 181 -4.05 -26.17 -0.29
N ARG A 182 -4.88 -26.69 0.62
CA ARG A 182 -4.46 -26.75 2.02
C ARG A 182 -3.21 -27.64 2.12
N ASN A 183 -2.04 -27.08 1.86
CA ASN A 183 -0.94 -27.30 2.78
C ASN A 183 -1.20 -26.29 3.91
N PRO A 184 -1.17 -26.67 5.20
CA PRO A 184 -1.44 -25.75 6.30
C PRO A 184 -0.49 -24.53 6.37
N ASP A 185 0.54 -24.49 5.52
CA ASP A 185 1.56 -23.43 5.43
C ASP A 185 1.66 -22.79 4.03
N VAL A 186 0.57 -22.65 3.29
CA VAL A 186 0.57 -21.67 2.18
C VAL A 186 0.52 -20.29 2.83
N LYS A 187 1.71 -19.75 3.15
CA LYS A 187 1.86 -18.32 3.40
C LYS A 187 1.15 -17.61 2.27
N VAL A 188 0.17 -16.80 2.63
CA VAL A 188 -0.35 -15.72 1.80
C VAL A 188 0.86 -15.12 1.10
N LEU A 189 0.75 -14.82 -0.20
CA LEU A 189 1.81 -14.11 -0.91
C LEU A 189 1.80 -12.68 -0.33
N GLU A 190 2.36 -12.58 0.87
CA GLU A 190 2.46 -11.42 1.74
C GLU A 190 3.17 -10.35 0.94
N ASP A 191 2.71 -9.10 1.10
CA ASP A 191 3.38 -8.01 0.43
C ASP A 191 4.86 -8.03 0.87
N PRO A 192 5.83 -7.79 -0.04
CA PRO A 192 7.23 -7.73 0.35
C PRO A 192 7.46 -6.77 1.53
N CYS A 193 6.64 -5.72 1.68
CA CYS A 193 6.67 -4.85 2.85
C CYS A 193 6.15 -5.55 4.12
N ASP A 194 5.10 -6.36 4.05
CA ASP A 194 4.58 -7.13 5.20
C ASP A 194 5.60 -8.17 5.67
N ILE A 195 6.25 -8.86 4.73
CA ILE A 195 7.32 -9.83 4.99
C ILE A 195 8.48 -9.12 5.70
N VAL A 196 8.92 -7.98 5.14
CA VAL A 196 10.01 -7.18 5.74
C VAL A 196 9.60 -6.63 7.10
N GLU A 197 8.36 -6.20 7.29
CA GLU A 197 7.86 -5.69 8.56
C GLU A 197 7.78 -6.79 9.63
N GLU A 198 7.40 -8.02 9.26
CA GLU A 198 7.45 -9.19 10.14
C GLU A 198 8.88 -9.50 10.57
N PHE A 199 9.84 -9.51 9.64
CA PHE A 199 11.27 -9.69 9.95
C PHE A 199 11.85 -8.56 10.81
N LEU A 200 11.40 -7.32 10.61
CA LEU A 200 11.82 -6.18 11.45
C LEU A 200 11.18 -6.22 12.85
N LYS A 201 10.04 -6.91 13.01
CA LYS A 201 9.34 -7.12 14.30
C LYS A 201 9.87 -8.32 15.07
N GLN A 202 10.47 -9.32 14.40
CA GLN A 202 11.17 -10.40 15.08
C GLN A 202 12.31 -9.80 15.89
N SER A 203 12.15 -9.90 17.21
CA SER A 203 12.99 -9.24 18.19
C SER A 203 14.46 -9.43 17.88
N SER A 204 15.17 -8.31 17.81
CA SER A 204 16.61 -8.27 17.98
C SER A 204 17.03 -9.21 19.10
N ASP A 205 18.14 -9.95 18.90
CA ASP A 205 18.75 -10.67 20.02
C ASP A 205 19.03 -9.71 21.20
N SER A 206 19.47 -10.22 22.35
CA SER A 206 19.82 -9.41 23.52
C SER A 206 20.88 -8.30 23.25
N ASN A 207 21.44 -8.25 22.03
CA ASN A 207 22.39 -7.24 21.56
C ASN A 207 21.86 -6.38 20.39
N GLY A 208 20.57 -6.39 20.06
CA GLY A 208 20.03 -5.53 19.00
C GLY A 208 20.17 -6.08 17.57
N ARG A 209 20.50 -7.37 17.39
CA ARG A 209 20.79 -7.96 16.06
C ARG A 209 19.60 -8.71 15.48
N ILE A 210 19.32 -8.48 14.19
CA ILE A 210 18.33 -9.25 13.41
C ILE A 210 19.00 -10.51 12.88
N ASP A 211 18.49 -11.70 13.20
CA ASP A 211 18.92 -12.99 12.62
C ASP A 211 20.43 -13.22 12.57
N LYS A 212 21.09 -12.92 13.70
CA LYS A 212 22.56 -13.02 13.88
C LYS A 212 23.38 -12.09 12.95
N CYS A 213 22.73 -11.22 12.17
CA CYS A 213 23.38 -10.14 11.43
C CYS A 213 23.87 -9.08 12.40
N LYS A 214 25.18 -8.82 12.43
CA LYS A 214 25.76 -7.75 13.26
C LYS A 214 25.41 -6.38 12.70
N SER A 215 25.26 -5.39 13.58
CA SER A 215 25.20 -3.98 13.20
C SER A 215 26.43 -3.60 12.38
N LYS A 216 26.23 -2.79 11.32
CA LYS A 216 27.31 -2.34 10.45
C LYS A 216 28.02 -1.15 11.12
N THR A 217 28.99 -1.47 11.97
CA THR A 217 29.79 -0.51 12.72
C THR A 217 31.25 -0.60 12.31
N GLY A 218 31.97 0.52 12.27
CA GLY A 218 33.39 0.58 11.89
C GLY A 218 33.65 1.56 10.74
N GLU A 219 34.88 1.57 10.24
CA GLU A 219 35.31 2.47 9.16
C GLU A 219 34.93 1.88 7.79
N PHE A 220 34.18 2.65 6.99
CA PHE A 220 33.67 2.19 5.68
C PHE A 220 34.72 2.36 4.58
N LYS A 221 35.72 1.47 4.56
CA LYS A 221 36.79 1.44 3.54
C LYS A 221 36.48 0.48 2.41
N TRP A 222 36.88 0.86 1.20
CA TRP A 222 36.89 -0.06 0.06
C TRP A 222 38.02 -1.06 0.24
N GLU A 223 37.72 -2.33 0.04
CA GLU A 223 38.72 -3.40 0.09
C GLU A 223 39.21 -3.62 -1.33
N CYS A 224 40.48 -3.34 -1.58
CA CYS A 224 41.08 -3.40 -2.90
C CYS A 224 42.20 -4.43 -2.96
N ASP A 225 42.42 -5.22 -1.90
CA ASP A 225 43.43 -6.29 -1.90
C ASP A 225 43.10 -7.32 -2.99
N PRO A 226 43.94 -7.44 -4.04
CA PRO A 226 43.72 -8.37 -5.15
C PRO A 226 43.57 -9.82 -4.71
N SER A 227 44.20 -10.22 -3.59
CA SER A 227 44.14 -11.59 -3.05
C SER A 227 42.75 -12.00 -2.56
N MET A 228 41.86 -11.02 -2.30
CA MET A 228 40.49 -11.24 -1.85
C MET A 228 39.51 -11.48 -3.02
N PHE A 229 40.00 -11.39 -4.27
CA PHE A 229 39.22 -11.58 -5.48
C PHE A 229 39.64 -12.82 -6.24
N LYS A 230 38.69 -13.41 -6.96
CA LYS A 230 38.97 -14.55 -7.83
C LYS A 230 39.99 -14.12 -8.90
N ASP A 231 40.99 -14.97 -9.11
CA ASP A 231 42.06 -14.79 -10.11
C ASP A 231 43.06 -13.65 -9.81
N ASN A 232 43.16 -13.18 -8.55
CA ASN A 232 44.11 -12.14 -8.12
C ASN A 232 44.04 -10.86 -8.97
N ASN A 233 42.82 -10.42 -9.25
CA ASN A 233 42.55 -9.41 -10.26
C ASN A 233 42.89 -7.99 -9.74
N ASP A 234 44.05 -7.48 -10.12
CA ASP A 234 44.55 -6.16 -9.71
C ASP A 234 43.65 -5.04 -10.26
N GLY A 235 43.31 -4.08 -9.40
CA GLY A 235 42.40 -2.96 -9.72
C GLY A 235 40.90 -3.17 -9.43
N THR A 236 40.50 -4.34 -8.91
CA THR A 236 39.12 -4.57 -8.44
C THR A 236 38.98 -4.20 -6.96
N CYS A 237 37.92 -3.46 -6.60
CA CYS A 237 37.63 -3.14 -5.20
C CYS A 237 36.21 -3.56 -4.80
N MET A 238 36.07 -4.09 -3.58
CA MET A 238 34.79 -4.45 -2.98
C MET A 238 34.28 -3.28 -2.12
N PRO A 239 33.04 -2.81 -2.35
CA PRO A 239 32.48 -1.72 -1.56
C PRO A 239 32.21 -2.16 -0.10
N PRO A 240 32.34 -1.25 0.88
CA PRO A 240 32.13 -1.55 2.30
C PRO A 240 30.76 -2.19 2.60
N ARG A 241 29.74 -1.81 1.82
CA ARG A 241 28.38 -2.36 1.94
C ARG A 241 28.29 -3.85 1.59
N ARG A 242 29.12 -4.30 0.63
CA ARG A 242 29.19 -5.70 0.17
C ARG A 242 30.08 -6.55 1.07
N GLN A 243 31.15 -5.97 1.63
CA GLN A 243 32.00 -6.63 2.64
C GLN A 243 31.17 -7.02 3.90
N ASN A 244 30.25 -6.15 4.31
CA ASN A 244 29.37 -6.37 5.45
C ASN A 244 27.94 -6.80 5.03
N LEU A 245 27.81 -7.60 3.97
CA LEU A 245 26.52 -8.13 3.53
C LEU A 245 26.08 -9.25 4.48
N CYS A 246 24.85 -9.17 5.01
CA CYS A 246 24.32 -10.28 5.78
C CYS A 246 23.77 -11.35 4.85
N VAL A 247 24.29 -12.57 4.97
CA VAL A 247 23.94 -13.71 4.10
C VAL A 247 23.36 -14.89 4.89
N HIS A 248 22.93 -14.67 6.14
CA HIS A 248 22.51 -15.74 7.06
C HIS A 248 21.51 -16.72 6.43
N TYR A 249 20.47 -16.19 5.77
CA TYR A 249 19.46 -17.02 5.12
C TYR A 249 19.92 -17.70 3.82
N LEU A 250 20.96 -17.18 3.17
CA LEU A 250 21.53 -17.82 1.97
C LEU A 250 22.41 -19.02 2.33
N THR A 251 22.85 -19.13 3.59
CA THR A 251 23.69 -20.23 4.09
C THR A 251 22.92 -21.39 4.70
N GLN A 252 21.59 -21.29 4.82
CA GLN A 252 20.71 -22.31 5.40
C GLN A 252 19.91 -23.11 4.35
N LEU A 253 20.13 -22.82 3.06
CA LEU A 253 19.59 -23.56 1.92
C LEU A 253 20.49 -24.75 1.58
#